data_AF-A0A962I742-F1
#
_entry.id   AF-A0A962I742-F1
#
_cell.length_a   1.000
_cell.length_b   1.000
_cell.length_c   1.000
_cell.angle_alpha   90.00
_cell.angle_beta   90.00
_cell.angle_gamma   90.00
#
_symmetry.space_group_name_H-M   'P 1'
#
loop_
_entity.id
_entity.type
_entity.pdbx_description
1 polymer ?
#
loop_
_entity_poly.entity_id
_entity_poly.type
_entity_poly.pdbx_seq_one_letter_code
_entity_poly.pdbx_strand_id
1 'polypeptide(L)'
;GNNTPTPQGYGYDVSVDQGLLAAASYRANTPVAVRRRSGNDFLPETTLIPSGLAANEPLWAVAVDGAAERIAVGAPQHSVSLTRQGAVFVFHRQAGNWQQSQRLLSSTPNSEAQFGEELLIADDGSLLVGAHSETRAFRFEGAVHVYGMRSDEVLRDGFE
;
A
#
# COMPACT_ATOMS: atom_id res chain seq x y z
N GLY A 1 6.41 -29.70 -22.23
CA GLY A 1 5.88 -29.30 -20.92
C GLY A 1 5.79 -27.80 -20.88
N ASN A 2 4.59 -27.25 -21.00
CA ASN A 2 4.39 -25.80 -20.95
C ASN A 2 4.32 -25.38 -19.49
N ASN A 3 5.46 -24.96 -18.95
CA ASN A 3 5.55 -24.31 -17.66
C ASN A 3 5.21 -22.81 -17.84
N THR A 4 4.03 -22.51 -18.40
CA THR A 4 3.49 -21.16 -18.34
C THR A 4 3.23 -20.87 -16.87
N PRO A 5 3.94 -19.91 -16.25
CA PRO A 5 3.61 -19.50 -14.89
C PRO A 5 2.14 -19.11 -14.90
N THR A 6 1.34 -19.71 -14.04
CA THR A 6 -0.03 -19.23 -13.81
C THR A 6 0.05 -17.72 -13.56
N PRO A 7 -0.69 -16.88 -14.31
CA PRO A 7 -0.60 -15.43 -14.13
C PRO A 7 -0.97 -15.10 -12.69
N GLN A 8 0.01 -14.68 -11.88
CA GLN A 8 -0.19 -14.40 -10.46
C GLN A 8 -1.01 -13.12 -10.21
N GLY A 9 -1.45 -12.43 -11.28
CA GLY A 9 -2.35 -11.27 -11.21
C GLY A 9 -1.66 -9.94 -10.86
N TYR A 10 -0.33 -9.92 -10.81
CA TYR A 10 0.45 -8.69 -10.61
C TYR A 10 0.25 -7.69 -11.74
N GLY A 11 0.40 -6.41 -11.40
CA GLY A 11 0.25 -5.29 -12.33
C GLY A 11 -1.11 -4.61 -12.24
N TYR A 12 -1.86 -4.85 -11.16
CA TYR A 12 -3.03 -4.04 -10.85
C TYR A 12 -2.60 -2.61 -10.47
N ASP A 13 -1.51 -2.51 -9.71
CA ASP A 13 -0.79 -1.27 -9.47
C ASP A 13 0.72 -1.53 -9.43
N VAL A 14 1.52 -0.53 -9.82
CA VAL A 14 2.98 -0.57 -9.83
C VAL A 14 3.56 0.79 -9.46
N SER A 15 4.58 0.78 -8.61
CA SER A 15 5.33 1.98 -8.24
C SER A 15 6.83 1.70 -8.29
N VAL A 16 7.60 2.69 -8.73
CA VAL A 16 9.06 2.60 -8.81
C VAL A 16 9.69 3.92 -8.40
N ASP A 17 10.69 3.86 -7.54
CA ASP A 17 11.53 5.00 -7.18
C ASP A 17 12.94 4.53 -6.81
N GLN A 18 13.96 5.29 -7.23
CA GLN A 18 15.39 5.03 -7.01
C GLN A 18 15.84 3.56 -7.17
N GLY A 19 15.25 2.84 -8.13
CA GLY A 19 15.60 1.45 -8.43
C GLY A 19 14.93 0.41 -7.53
N LEU A 20 14.04 0.82 -6.63
CA LEU A 20 13.11 -0.06 -5.93
C LEU A 20 11.78 -0.06 -6.69
N LEU A 21 11.25 -1.24 -7.01
CA LEU A 21 9.96 -1.41 -7.68
C LEU A 21 9.07 -2.31 -6.84
N ALA A 22 7.80 -1.91 -6.68
CA ALA A 22 6.76 -2.72 -6.07
C ALA A 22 5.61 -2.94 -7.06
N ALA A 23 5.01 -4.12 -7.01
CA ALA A 23 3.84 -4.46 -7.83
C ALA A 23 2.77 -5.15 -6.98
N ALA A 24 1.54 -4.65 -7.08
CA ALA A 24 0.36 -5.14 -6.39
C ALA A 24 -0.49 -6.06 -7.29
N SER A 25 -1.47 -6.74 -6.69
CA SER A 25 -2.38 -7.66 -7.39
C SER A 25 -3.79 -7.55 -6.82
N TYR A 26 -4.77 -7.46 -7.72
CA TYR A 26 -6.18 -7.47 -7.33
C TYR A 26 -6.65 -8.81 -6.77
N ARG A 27 -5.85 -9.87 -6.91
CA ARG A 27 -6.19 -11.22 -6.43
C ARG A 27 -5.92 -11.33 -4.93
N ALA A 28 -6.95 -11.73 -4.21
CA ALA A 28 -6.89 -12.15 -2.83
C ALA A 28 -5.69 -13.08 -2.54
N ASN A 29 -5.05 -12.89 -1.38
CA ASN A 29 -3.88 -13.66 -0.91
C ASN A 29 -2.64 -13.59 -1.83
N THR A 30 -2.57 -12.65 -2.76
CA THR A 30 -1.34 -12.41 -3.53
C THR A 30 -0.49 -11.39 -2.78
N PRO A 31 0.76 -11.71 -2.43
CA PRO A 31 1.64 -10.75 -1.76
C PRO A 31 1.99 -9.59 -2.70
N VAL A 32 2.54 -8.50 -2.19
CA VAL A 32 3.18 -7.46 -3.02
C VAL A 32 4.55 -7.94 -3.46
N ALA A 33 4.86 -7.89 -4.75
CA ALA A 33 6.18 -8.24 -5.25
C ALA A 33 7.12 -7.03 -5.17
N VAL A 34 8.32 -7.23 -4.60
CA VAL A 34 9.37 -6.21 -4.50
C VAL A 34 10.55 -6.62 -5.36
N ARG A 35 11.06 -5.69 -6.15
CA ARG A 35 12.17 -5.87 -7.07
C ARG A 35 13.18 -4.74 -6.94
N ARG A 36 14.45 -5.05 -7.23
CA ARG A 36 15.53 -4.08 -7.24
C ARG A 36 16.22 -4.01 -8.60
N ARG A 37 16.55 -2.78 -9.00
CA ARG A 37 17.23 -2.51 -10.26
C ARG A 37 18.65 -3.09 -10.24
N SER A 38 18.98 -3.83 -11.27
CA SER A 38 20.32 -4.38 -11.53
C SER A 38 20.62 -4.19 -13.02
N GLY A 39 21.48 -3.22 -13.34
CA GLY A 39 21.71 -2.82 -14.73
C GLY A 39 20.44 -2.28 -15.38
N ASN A 40 19.99 -2.96 -16.45
CA ASN A 40 18.77 -2.62 -17.18
C ASN A 40 17.54 -3.43 -16.74
N ASP A 41 17.71 -4.35 -15.79
CA ASP A 41 16.64 -5.24 -15.33
C ASP A 41 16.20 -4.93 -13.90
N PHE A 42 15.03 -5.44 -13.53
CA PHE A 42 14.54 -5.48 -12.15
C PHE A 42 14.48 -6.94 -11.68
N LEU A 43 15.37 -7.29 -10.77
CA LEU A 43 15.46 -8.63 -10.20
C LEU A 43 14.55 -8.76 -8.97
N PRO A 44 13.93 -9.92 -8.73
CA PRO A 44 13.16 -10.17 -7.51
C PRO A 44 14.01 -9.95 -6.25
N GLU A 45 13.52 -9.13 -5.31
CA GLU A 45 14.14 -8.94 -3.99
C GLU A 45 13.38 -9.77 -2.94
N THR A 46 12.06 -9.55 -2.82
CA THR A 46 11.21 -10.24 -1.84
C THR A 46 9.73 -10.13 -2.20
N THR A 47 8.86 -10.68 -1.36
CA THR A 47 7.42 -10.45 -1.38
C THR A 47 6.94 -9.99 -0.01
N LEU A 48 6.02 -9.02 0.04
CA LEU A 48 5.47 -8.47 1.27
C LEU A 48 4.03 -8.93 1.48
N ILE A 49 3.74 -9.44 2.68
CA ILE A 49 2.38 -9.73 3.15
C ILE A 49 2.21 -8.98 4.47
N PRO A 50 1.31 -7.99 4.53
CA PRO A 50 0.97 -7.34 5.78
C PRO A 50 0.51 -8.34 6.84
N SER A 51 0.99 -8.16 8.07
CA SER A 51 0.52 -8.92 9.21
C SER A 51 -0.85 -8.41 9.66
N GLY A 52 -1.73 -9.33 10.03
CA GLY A 52 -3.08 -9.00 10.49
C GLY A 52 -4.14 -8.89 9.39
N LEU A 53 -3.84 -9.26 8.14
CA LEU A 53 -4.85 -9.44 7.10
C LEU A 53 -5.79 -10.60 7.42
N ALA A 54 -7.06 -10.46 7.07
CA ALA A 54 -8.00 -11.56 7.04
C ALA A 54 -7.78 -12.45 5.81
N ALA A 55 -8.35 -13.66 5.84
CA ALA A 55 -8.30 -14.55 4.68
C ALA A 55 -8.99 -13.91 3.47
N ASN A 56 -8.35 -14.02 2.31
CA ASN A 56 -8.83 -13.52 1.02
C ASN A 56 -8.86 -12.00 0.86
N GLU A 57 -8.05 -11.26 1.63
CA GLU A 57 -7.91 -9.82 1.42
C GLU A 57 -6.92 -9.52 0.27
N PRO A 58 -7.32 -8.70 -0.73
CA PRO A 58 -6.43 -8.29 -1.80
C PRO A 58 -5.65 -7.02 -1.45
N LEU A 59 -4.46 -6.88 -2.05
CA LEU A 59 -3.56 -5.74 -1.90
C LEU A 59 -3.51 -4.98 -3.21
N TRP A 60 -4.18 -3.83 -3.25
CA TRP A 60 -4.52 -3.15 -4.51
C TRP A 60 -3.51 -2.09 -4.88
N ALA A 61 -3.10 -1.24 -3.94
CA ALA A 61 -2.20 -0.14 -4.22
C ALA A 61 -0.81 -0.36 -3.63
N VAL A 62 0.18 0.21 -4.30
CA VAL A 62 1.56 0.29 -3.81
C VAL A 62 2.15 1.66 -4.11
N ALA A 63 2.86 2.23 -3.13
CA ALA A 63 3.69 3.40 -3.36
C ALA A 63 5.08 3.16 -2.78
N VAL A 64 6.11 3.65 -3.47
CA VAL A 64 7.52 3.40 -3.15
C VAL A 64 8.24 4.73 -2.92
N ASP A 65 9.03 4.78 -1.85
CA ASP A 65 10.10 5.77 -1.65
C ASP A 65 11.40 4.98 -1.55
N GLY A 66 12.18 5.01 -2.64
CA GLY A 66 13.42 4.27 -2.76
C GLY A 66 14.55 4.90 -1.94
N ALA A 67 14.53 6.23 -1.76
CA ALA A 67 15.54 6.95 -1.00
C ALA A 67 15.52 6.58 0.48
N ALA A 68 14.33 6.46 1.06
CA ALA A 68 14.15 6.05 2.44
C ALA A 68 13.85 4.55 2.62
N GLU A 69 13.91 3.76 1.54
CA GLU A 69 13.63 2.32 1.56
C GLU A 69 12.29 1.99 2.23
N ARG A 70 11.22 2.64 1.74
CA ARG A 70 9.83 2.54 2.22
C ARG A 70 8.90 2.08 1.12
N ILE A 71 7.92 1.25 1.51
CA ILE A 71 6.82 0.80 0.65
C ILE A 71 5.51 0.91 1.43
N ALA A 72 4.56 1.68 0.91
CA ALA A 72 3.18 1.68 1.38
C ALA A 72 2.35 0.69 0.55
N VAL A 73 1.49 -0.08 1.22
CA VAL A 73 0.63 -1.11 0.61
C VAL A 73 -0.82 -0.89 1.01
N GLY A 74 -1.69 -0.76 0.03
CA GLY A 74 -3.11 -0.50 0.20
C GLY A 74 -3.94 -1.78 0.28
N ALA A 75 -4.77 -1.88 1.32
CA ALA A 75 -5.73 -2.96 1.53
C ALA A 75 -7.15 -2.37 1.70
N PRO A 76 -7.75 -1.85 0.63
CA PRO A 76 -9.03 -1.11 0.71
C PRO A 76 -10.22 -1.97 1.13
N GLN A 77 -10.12 -3.30 1.06
CA GLN A 77 -11.16 -4.21 1.56
C GLN A 77 -10.95 -4.64 3.02
N HIS A 78 -9.86 -4.20 3.66
CA HIS A 78 -9.57 -4.57 5.05
C HIS A 78 -10.65 -4.06 5.99
N SER A 79 -11.15 -4.96 6.85
CA SER A 79 -12.19 -4.67 7.83
C SER A 79 -11.61 -4.78 9.24
N VAL A 80 -11.73 -3.72 10.04
CA VAL A 80 -11.24 -3.71 11.44
C VAL A 80 -12.41 -3.58 12.41
N SER A 81 -13.02 -2.40 12.46
CA SER A 81 -14.24 -2.12 13.23
C SER A 81 -15.46 -1.95 12.33
N LEU A 82 -15.24 -1.56 11.07
CA LEU A 82 -16.27 -1.35 10.06
C LEU A 82 -15.93 -2.17 8.81
N THR A 83 -16.97 -2.61 8.11
CA THR A 83 -16.85 -3.38 6.87
C THR A 83 -16.17 -2.52 5.80
N ARG A 84 -15.09 -3.05 5.21
CA ARG A 84 -14.34 -2.43 4.10
C ARG A 84 -13.98 -0.96 4.35
N GLN A 85 -13.65 -0.62 5.60
CA GLN A 85 -13.12 0.72 5.91
C GLN A 85 -11.77 0.97 5.25
N GLY A 86 -11.02 -0.11 4.96
CA GLY A 86 -9.71 -0.04 4.34
C GLY A 86 -8.57 0.21 5.33
N ALA A 87 -7.36 -0.04 4.87
CA ALA A 87 -6.12 0.17 5.61
C ALA A 87 -4.94 0.39 4.68
N VAL A 88 -3.90 1.03 5.20
CA VAL A 88 -2.59 1.11 4.55
C VAL A 88 -1.54 0.52 5.47
N PHE A 89 -0.65 -0.29 4.93
CA PHE A 89 0.45 -0.90 5.67
C PHE A 89 1.77 -0.34 5.16
N VAL A 90 2.61 0.15 6.07
CA VAL A 90 3.90 0.77 5.72
C VAL A 90 5.02 -0.17 6.09
N PHE A 91 5.82 -0.55 5.10
CA PHE A 91 7.03 -1.33 5.28
C PHE A 91 8.26 -0.44 5.18
N HIS A 92 9.23 -0.69 6.04
CA HIS A 92 10.53 -0.04 6.02
C HIS A 92 11.62 -1.10 6.00
N ARG A 93 12.66 -0.89 5.19
CA ARG A 93 13.80 -1.79 5.15
C ARG A 93 14.76 -1.44 6.28
N GLN A 94 14.99 -2.37 7.20
CA GLN A 94 15.89 -2.21 8.33
C GLN A 94 16.88 -3.37 8.38
N ALA A 95 18.17 -3.06 8.46
CA ALA A 95 19.26 -4.05 8.48
C ALA A 95 19.14 -5.12 7.36
N GLY A 96 18.73 -4.70 6.16
CA GLY A 96 18.58 -5.58 5.00
C GLY A 96 17.24 -6.29 4.86
N ASN A 97 16.34 -6.16 5.84
CA ASN A 97 15.06 -6.86 5.85
C ASN A 97 13.88 -5.87 5.84
N TRP A 98 12.83 -6.21 5.09
CA TRP A 98 11.58 -5.45 5.10
C TRP A 98 10.76 -5.80 6.34
N GLN A 99 10.37 -4.78 7.11
CA GLN A 99 9.54 -4.94 8.29
C GLN A 99 8.31 -4.05 8.18
N GLN A 100 7.15 -4.57 8.55
CA GLN A 100 5.94 -3.75 8.69
C GLN A 100 6.14 -2.82 9.88
N SER A 101 6.34 -1.55 9.59
CA SER A 101 6.53 -0.49 10.59
C SER A 101 5.19 -0.05 11.17
N GLN A 102 4.15 0.05 10.33
CA GLN A 102 2.86 0.64 10.73
C GLN A 102 1.67 0.06 9.97
N ARG A 103 0.49 0.17 10.60
CA ARG A 103 -0.82 0.04 9.97
C ARG A 103 -1.60 1.33 10.20
N LEU A 104 -1.97 2.00 9.11
CA LEU A 104 -2.75 3.22 9.09
C LEU A 104 -4.21 2.89 8.81
N LEU A 105 -5.09 3.58 9.53
CA LEU A 105 -6.53 3.59 9.32
C LEU A 105 -6.96 5.06 9.17
N SER A 106 -8.05 5.30 8.45
CA SER A 106 -8.67 6.63 8.41
C SER A 106 -9.03 7.09 9.84
N SER A 107 -8.79 8.37 10.12
CA SER A 107 -9.15 9.05 11.37
C SER A 107 -10.67 9.19 11.54
N THR A 108 -11.38 9.23 10.42
CA THR A 108 -12.84 9.25 10.32
C THR A 108 -13.33 8.01 9.57
N PRO A 109 -13.22 6.82 10.17
CA PRO A 109 -13.49 5.57 9.47
C PRO A 109 -14.99 5.45 9.15
N ASN A 110 -15.28 5.18 7.87
CA ASN A 110 -16.63 4.91 7.39
C ASN A 110 -16.70 3.50 6.79
N SER A 111 -17.84 2.84 6.90
CA SER A 111 -18.06 1.58 6.19
C SER A 111 -17.96 1.80 4.68
N GLU A 112 -17.36 0.86 3.98
CA GLU A 112 -17.10 0.92 2.53
C GLU A 112 -16.22 2.10 2.10
N ALA A 113 -15.53 2.82 2.99
CA ALA A 113 -14.69 3.96 2.60
C ALA A 113 -13.55 3.58 1.64
N GLN A 114 -13.08 2.33 1.71
CA GLN A 114 -11.98 1.82 0.89
C GLN A 114 -10.70 2.64 1.02
N PHE A 115 -10.38 3.08 2.24
CA PHE A 115 -9.13 3.77 2.54
C PHE A 115 -7.92 2.94 2.11
N GLY A 116 -6.99 3.55 1.37
CA GLY A 116 -5.83 2.85 0.81
C GLY A 116 -6.10 2.24 -0.55
N GLU A 117 -7.12 2.68 -1.27
CA GLU A 117 -7.33 2.21 -2.64
C GLU A 117 -6.32 2.77 -3.63
N GLU A 118 -5.85 4.00 -3.40
CA GLU A 118 -4.79 4.65 -4.17
C GLU A 118 -3.76 5.22 -3.21
N LEU A 119 -2.48 5.16 -3.60
CA LEU A 119 -1.38 5.62 -2.77
C LEU A 119 -0.37 6.41 -3.61
N LEU A 120 0.20 7.45 -3.01
CA LEU A 120 1.35 8.16 -3.54
C LEU A 120 2.28 8.52 -2.38
N ILE A 121 3.57 8.29 -2.54
CA ILE A 121 4.59 8.90 -1.67
C ILE A 121 5.22 10.05 -2.45
N ALA A 122 5.09 11.26 -1.92
CA ALA A 122 5.67 12.46 -2.50
C ALA A 122 7.15 12.59 -2.11
N ASP A 123 7.89 13.39 -2.90
CA ASP A 123 9.32 13.64 -2.69
C ASP A 123 9.65 14.27 -1.32
N ASP A 124 8.68 14.95 -0.70
CA ASP A 124 8.82 15.52 0.64
C ASP A 124 8.61 14.49 1.77
N GLY A 125 8.36 13.23 1.42
CA GLY A 125 8.09 12.13 2.34
C GLY A 125 6.63 12.06 2.80
N SER A 126 5.72 12.83 2.22
CA SER A 126 4.29 12.72 2.53
C SER A 126 3.67 11.51 1.84
N LEU A 127 2.86 10.74 2.56
CA LEU A 127 2.00 9.71 2.01
C LEU A 127 0.60 10.30 1.79
N LEU A 128 0.14 10.22 0.55
CA LEU A 128 -1.23 10.54 0.17
C LEU A 128 -2.01 9.24 0.04
N VAL A 129 -3.19 9.19 0.65
CA VAL A 129 -4.04 8.01 0.68
C VAL A 129 -5.44 8.34 0.16
N GLY A 130 -5.84 7.68 -0.93
CA GLY A 130 -7.19 7.77 -1.46
C GLY A 130 -8.18 6.86 -0.73
N ALA A 131 -9.40 7.36 -0.56
CA ALA A 131 -10.57 6.65 -0.05
C ALA A 131 -11.79 6.99 -0.91
N HIS A 132 -11.91 6.39 -2.10
CA HIS A 132 -12.87 6.84 -3.12
C HIS A 132 -14.33 6.74 -2.69
N SER A 133 -14.66 5.79 -1.81
CA SER A 133 -16.02 5.54 -1.36
C SER A 133 -16.29 6.17 0.01
N GLU A 134 -15.35 6.98 0.53
CA GLU A 134 -15.62 7.78 1.72
C GLU A 134 -16.81 8.71 1.46
N THR A 135 -17.84 8.57 2.29
CA THR A 135 -19.02 9.40 2.25
C THR A 135 -18.91 10.46 3.34
N ARG A 136 -18.76 11.73 2.95
CA ARG A 136 -19.06 12.88 3.81
C ARG A 136 -20.51 13.30 3.57
N ALA A 137 -20.95 14.43 4.15
CA ALA A 137 -22.36 14.75 4.45
C ALA A 137 -23.41 14.47 3.34
N PHE A 138 -23.05 14.31 2.05
CA PHE A 138 -23.91 13.71 1.02
C PHE A 138 -23.10 12.81 0.04
N ARG A 139 -23.46 11.51 -0.06
CA ARG A 139 -23.08 10.49 -1.08
C ARG A 139 -21.67 10.53 -1.72
N PHE A 140 -20.81 9.57 -1.34
CA PHE A 140 -19.63 9.11 -2.10
C PHE A 140 -18.75 10.22 -2.72
N GLU A 141 -18.35 11.19 -1.91
CA GLU A 141 -17.52 12.32 -2.38
C GLU A 141 -16.04 11.92 -2.53
N GLY A 142 -15.64 10.80 -1.92
CA GLY A 142 -14.25 10.39 -1.82
C GLY A 142 -13.46 11.29 -0.89
N ALA A 143 -12.30 10.81 -0.42
CA ALA A 143 -11.37 11.61 0.34
C ALA A 143 -9.93 11.30 -0.04
N VAL A 144 -9.05 12.29 0.17
CA VAL A 144 -7.60 12.11 0.17
C VAL A 144 -7.08 12.53 1.53
N HIS A 145 -6.39 11.62 2.20
CA HIS A 145 -5.72 11.87 3.46
C HIS A 145 -4.23 12.08 3.24
N VAL A 146 -3.62 13.01 3.98
CA VAL A 146 -2.20 13.32 3.86
C VAL A 146 -1.50 13.06 5.18
N TYR A 147 -0.44 12.26 5.11
CA TYR A 147 0.31 11.75 6.24
C TYR A 147 1.78 12.12 6.09
N GLY A 148 2.35 12.88 7.03
CA GLY A 148 3.77 13.17 7.02
C GLY A 148 4.56 11.95 7.50
N MET A 149 5.44 11.37 6.68
CA MET A 149 6.23 10.21 7.12
C MET A 149 7.65 10.64 7.54
N ARG A 150 7.90 10.72 8.85
CA ARG A 150 9.28 10.83 9.37
C ARG A 150 9.93 9.43 9.41
N SER A 151 11.24 9.40 9.63
CA SER A 151 12.16 8.24 9.48
C SER A 151 11.68 6.91 10.08
N ASP A 152 10.70 6.93 10.97
CA ASP A 152 10.16 5.77 11.70
C ASP A 152 8.66 5.90 12.05
N GLU A 153 8.00 7.01 11.71
CA GLU A 153 6.59 7.24 12.10
C GLU A 153 5.82 8.11 11.09
N VAL A 154 4.64 7.65 10.69
CA VAL A 154 3.61 8.49 10.07
C VAL A 154 2.96 9.39 11.13
N LEU A 155 3.16 10.70 11.00
CA LEU A 155 2.45 11.72 11.77
C LEU A 155 1.02 11.85 11.25
N ARG A 156 0.06 11.97 12.18
CA ARG A 156 -1.39 11.94 11.96
C ARG A 156 -1.85 12.98 10.92
N ASP A 157 -2.99 12.64 10.31
CA ASP A 157 -3.73 13.38 9.28
C ASP A 157 -3.73 14.90 9.52
N GLY A 158 -3.25 15.64 8.54
CA GLY A 158 -3.00 17.09 8.63
C GLY A 158 -4.16 17.99 8.19
N PHE A 159 -5.32 17.43 7.84
CA PHE A 159 -6.47 18.20 7.35
C PHE A 159 -7.75 17.89 8.14
N GLU A 160 -8.06 18.75 9.12
CA GLU A 160 -9.44 18.99 9.59
C GLU A 160 -10.05 20.16 8.81
#